data_AF-A0A1J3GFB1-F1
#
_entry.id   AF-A0A1J3GFB1-F1
#
_cell.length_a   1.000
_cell.length_b   1.000
_cell.length_c   1.000
_cell.angle_alpha   90.00
_cell.angle_beta   90.00
_cell.angle_gamma   90.00
#
_symmetry.space_group_name_H-M   'P 1'
#
loop_
_entity.id
_entity.type
_entity.pdbx_description
1 polymer ?
#
loop_
_entity_poly.entity_id
_entity_poly.type
_entity_poly.pdbx_seq_one_letter_code
_entity_poly.pdbx_strand_id
1 'polypeptide(L)'
;MSPTHIRSSDWVVGGGSSKCEKETEPILLETSRRLDVGTNRRLYEIAVNVTKSTTKVPISFLDVTTMSEYRKDAHTSFYGSRSGKLMTPEQKSDPRTFADCYHWCLPGLPDTWNELLSLYIIYRA
;
A
#
# COMPACT_ATOMS: atom_id res chain seq x y z
N MET A 1 2.91 3.92 7.28
CA MET A 1 2.36 2.54 7.23
C MET A 1 2.06 2.17 5.78
N SER A 2 2.55 1.03 5.30
CA SER A 2 2.17 0.47 3.99
C SER A 2 0.76 -0.12 4.10
N PRO A 3 -0.21 0.29 3.24
CA PRO A 3 -1.57 -0.24 3.26
C PRO A 3 -1.68 -1.61 2.59
N THR A 4 -2.86 -2.19 2.67
CA THR A 4 -3.24 -3.45 2.00
C THR A 4 -4.49 -3.25 1.16
N HIS A 5 -4.71 -4.05 0.13
CA HIS A 5 -5.90 -3.97 -0.74
C HIS A 5 -6.61 -5.32 -0.84
N ILE A 6 -7.19 -5.77 0.28
CA ILE A 6 -7.76 -7.12 0.42
C ILE A 6 -9.27 -7.21 0.10
N ARG A 7 -9.95 -6.10 -0.14
CA ARG A 7 -11.40 -6.04 -0.42
C ARG A 7 -11.76 -4.91 -1.36
N SER A 8 -12.24 -5.25 -2.56
CA SER A 8 -12.63 -4.26 -3.57
C SER A 8 -13.83 -3.38 -3.20
N SER A 9 -14.65 -3.83 -2.24
CA SER A 9 -15.71 -3.01 -1.63
C SER A 9 -15.20 -1.73 -0.95
N ASP A 10 -13.91 -1.69 -0.63
CA ASP A 10 -13.31 -0.59 0.12
C ASP A 10 -13.08 0.64 -0.80
N TRP A 11 -12.97 0.43 -2.13
CA TRP A 11 -12.78 1.49 -3.12
C TRP A 11 -13.87 1.58 -4.21
N VAL A 12 -14.72 0.55 -4.38
CA VAL A 12 -15.87 0.58 -5.30
C VAL A 12 -17.17 0.35 -4.53
N VAL A 13 -18.16 1.24 -4.72
CA VAL A 13 -19.52 1.05 -4.17
C VAL A 13 -20.17 -0.17 -4.84
N GLY A 14 -20.60 -1.14 -4.04
CA GLY A 14 -21.09 -2.42 -4.58
C GLY A 14 -19.97 -3.35 -5.07
N GLY A 15 -18.70 -3.00 -4.79
CA GLY A 15 -17.56 -3.87 -5.01
C GLY A 15 -17.71 -5.20 -4.26
N GLY A 16 -17.15 -6.26 -4.85
CA GLY A 16 -17.24 -7.61 -4.31
C GLY A 16 -16.13 -7.94 -3.32
N SER A 17 -15.96 -9.23 -3.08
CA SER A 17 -14.87 -9.79 -2.29
C SER A 17 -13.61 -10.09 -3.11
N SER A 18 -13.49 -9.55 -4.33
CA SER A 18 -12.21 -9.53 -5.05
C SER A 18 -11.19 -8.71 -4.26
N LYS A 19 -9.91 -9.06 -4.39
CA LYS A 19 -8.82 -8.30 -3.80
C LYS A 19 -8.28 -7.32 -4.86
N CYS A 20 -6.96 -7.15 -4.91
CA CYS A 20 -6.24 -6.31 -5.86
C CYS A 20 -6.01 -6.97 -7.23
N GLU A 21 -6.39 -8.23 -7.45
CA GLU A 21 -5.89 -9.02 -8.58
C GLU A 21 -6.34 -8.55 -9.97
N LYS A 22 -7.42 -7.75 -10.04
CA LYS A 22 -7.97 -7.20 -11.28
C LYS A 22 -7.72 -5.69 -11.41
N GLU A 23 -7.04 -5.10 -10.45
CA GLU A 23 -6.85 -3.66 -10.40
C GLU A 23 -5.61 -3.28 -11.20
N THR A 24 -5.80 -2.47 -12.25
CA THR A 24 -4.71 -2.03 -13.14
C THR A 24 -4.52 -0.52 -13.16
N GLU A 25 -5.37 0.20 -12.43
CA GLU A 25 -5.33 1.66 -12.32
C GLU A 25 -5.45 2.08 -10.85
N PRO A 26 -4.83 3.21 -10.44
CA PRO A 26 -5.00 3.74 -9.11
C PRO A 26 -6.45 4.17 -8.87
N ILE A 27 -6.80 4.39 -7.61
CA ILE A 27 -8.07 5.03 -7.24
C ILE A 27 -7.99 6.49 -7.67
N LEU A 28 -8.94 6.92 -8.51
CA LEU A 28 -9.05 8.30 -8.95
C LEU A 28 -9.79 9.15 -7.90
N LEU A 29 -9.36 10.40 -7.74
CA LEU A 29 -9.84 11.37 -6.73
C LEU A 29 -11.32 11.78 -6.86
N GLU A 30 -12.09 11.19 -7.77
CA GLU A 30 -13.51 11.50 -7.97
C GLU A 30 -14.41 10.98 -6.84
N THR A 31 -13.90 10.11 -5.97
CA THR A 31 -14.65 9.65 -4.80
C THR A 31 -14.70 10.73 -3.73
N SER A 32 -15.87 11.37 -3.56
CA SER A 32 -16.21 12.26 -2.43
C SER A 32 -16.16 11.57 -1.05
N ARG A 33 -15.92 10.26 -1.02
CA ARG A 33 -15.82 9.43 0.17
C ARG A 33 -14.37 9.35 0.64
N ARG A 34 -14.18 9.43 1.96
CA ARG A 34 -12.90 9.07 2.58
C ARG A 34 -12.59 7.61 2.26
N LEU A 35 -11.47 7.38 1.59
CA LEU A 35 -10.94 6.06 1.32
C LEU A 35 -10.58 5.36 2.63
N ASP A 36 -11.06 4.13 2.82
CA ASP A 36 -10.73 3.28 3.96
C ASP A 36 -10.51 1.86 3.48
N VAL A 37 -9.23 1.49 3.34
CA VAL A 37 -8.78 0.14 2.92
C VAL A 37 -8.32 -0.69 4.13
N GLY A 38 -8.77 -0.34 5.34
CA GLY A 38 -8.46 -1.07 6.57
C GLY A 38 -7.11 -0.71 7.19
N THR A 39 -6.47 0.37 6.76
CA THR A 39 -5.26 0.89 7.41
C THR A 39 -5.56 1.27 8.86
N ASN A 40 -4.77 0.76 9.81
CA ASN A 40 -4.92 1.12 11.22
C ASN A 40 -4.43 2.55 11.47
N ARG A 41 -5.32 3.53 11.27
CA ARG A 41 -5.02 4.96 11.44
C ARG A 41 -4.64 5.34 12.87
N ARG A 42 -5.11 4.61 13.87
CA ARG A 42 -4.69 4.79 15.27
C ARG A 42 -3.20 4.49 15.47
N LEU A 43 -2.68 3.41 14.88
CA LEU A 43 -1.25 3.10 14.94
C LEU A 43 -0.41 4.12 14.16
N TYR A 44 -0.91 4.60 13.03
CA TYR A 44 -0.30 5.69 12.28
C TYR A 44 -0.17 6.96 13.14
N GLU A 45 -1.24 7.39 13.81
CA GLU A 45 -1.25 8.56 14.69
C GLU A 45 -0.30 8.41 15.86
N ILE A 46 -0.25 7.23 16.49
CA ILE A 46 0.71 6.92 17.55
C ILE A 46 2.13 7.07 17.03
N ALA A 47 2.46 6.51 15.86
CA ALA A 47 3.79 6.62 15.28
C ALA A 47 4.18 8.08 15.02
N VAL A 48 3.27 8.87 14.42
CA VAL A 48 3.48 10.32 14.18
C VAL A 48 3.67 11.08 15.49
N ASN A 49 2.89 10.78 16.52
CA ASN A 49 2.99 11.46 17.81
C ASN A 49 4.31 11.13 18.53
N VAL A 50 4.73 9.87 18.50
CA VAL A 50 6.00 9.43 19.10
C VAL A 50 7.20 10.08 18.42
N THR A 51 7.21 10.19 17.08
CA THR A 51 8.30 10.88 16.37
C THR A 51 8.36 12.37 16.71
N LYS A 52 7.20 13.03 16.85
CA LYS A 52 7.11 14.45 17.27
C LYS A 52 7.52 14.68 18.73
N SER A 53 7.19 13.76 19.64
CA SER A 53 7.53 13.89 21.07
C SER A 53 8.98 13.53 21.39
N THR A 54 9.67 12.85 20.48
CA THR A 54 11.07 12.45 20.69
C THR A 54 11.99 13.63 20.42
N THR A 55 12.56 14.21 21.48
CA THR A 55 13.42 15.40 21.40
C THR A 55 14.91 15.09 21.41
N LYS A 56 15.32 13.92 21.92
CA LYS A 56 16.73 13.53 22.06
C LYS A 56 17.42 13.24 20.74
N VAL A 57 16.66 12.73 19.76
CA VAL A 57 17.15 12.40 18.43
C VAL A 57 16.16 13.00 17.44
N PRO A 58 16.62 13.78 16.44
CA PRO A 58 15.72 14.31 15.43
C PRO A 58 15.18 13.17 14.56
N ILE A 59 13.85 13.00 14.55
CA ILE A 59 13.17 12.02 13.72
C ILE A 59 12.26 12.73 12.74
N SER A 60 12.49 12.50 11.45
CA SER A 60 11.58 12.92 10.38
C SER A 60 10.67 11.76 10.01
N PHE A 61 9.36 12.00 9.96
CA PHE A 61 8.39 10.99 9.61
C PHE A 61 8.08 11.05 8.11
N LEU A 62 8.38 9.97 7.38
CA LEU A 62 8.06 9.84 5.97
C LEU A 62 6.60 9.39 5.80
N ASP A 63 5.70 10.35 5.55
CA ASP A 63 4.28 10.04 5.38
C ASP A 63 3.96 9.56 3.96
N VAL A 64 3.95 8.24 3.81
CA VAL A 64 3.59 7.56 2.55
C VAL A 64 2.20 6.94 2.58
N THR A 65 1.48 7.01 3.71
CA THR A 65 0.32 6.14 3.94
C THR A 65 -0.83 6.47 3.00
N THR A 66 -1.33 7.70 3.03
CA THR A 66 -2.50 8.08 2.24
C THR A 66 -2.23 7.96 0.73
N MET A 67 -1.06 8.39 0.24
CA MET A 67 -0.73 8.24 -1.19
C MET A 67 -0.65 6.77 -1.62
N SER A 68 -0.21 5.88 -0.73
CA SER A 68 -0.13 4.44 -1.00
C SER A 68 -1.50 3.77 -1.02
N GLU A 69 -2.49 4.30 -0.28
CA GLU A 69 -3.86 3.77 -0.27
C GLU A 69 -4.54 3.96 -1.63
N TYR A 70 -4.13 4.95 -2.43
CA TYR A 70 -4.66 5.11 -3.79
C TYR A 70 -4.12 4.08 -4.77
N ARG A 71 -3.09 3.31 -4.41
CA ARG A 71 -2.33 2.46 -5.36
C ARG A 71 -2.75 1.00 -5.33
N LYS A 72 -4.05 0.73 -5.40
CA LYS A 72 -4.60 -0.63 -5.50
C LYS A 72 -4.03 -1.46 -6.66
N ASP A 73 -3.51 -0.78 -7.68
CA ASP A 73 -2.90 -1.33 -8.90
C ASP A 73 -1.46 -1.84 -8.74
N ALA A 74 -0.75 -1.43 -7.68
CA ALA A 74 0.70 -1.60 -7.61
C ALA A 74 1.17 -2.88 -6.90
N HIS A 75 0.24 -3.72 -6.43
CA HIS A 75 0.55 -4.93 -5.69
C HIS A 75 1.10 -6.06 -6.58
N THR A 76 1.83 -7.00 -5.97
CA THR A 76 2.34 -8.19 -6.67
C THR A 76 1.24 -9.12 -7.15
N SER A 77 0.09 -9.17 -6.46
CA SER A 77 -1.03 -10.06 -6.76
C SER A 77 -0.57 -11.52 -6.91
N PHE A 78 -0.44 -12.01 -8.13
CA PHE A 78 -0.04 -13.38 -8.47
C PHE A 78 1.39 -13.50 -9.01
N TYR A 79 2.11 -12.38 -9.09
CA TYR A 79 3.41 -12.27 -9.72
C TYR A 79 4.56 -12.21 -8.70
N GLY A 80 4.27 -12.56 -7.45
CA GLY A 80 5.26 -12.83 -6.42
C GLY A 80 5.74 -14.28 -6.40
N SER A 81 6.44 -14.64 -5.33
CA SER A 81 6.82 -16.02 -5.04
C SER A 81 6.20 -16.47 -3.71
N ARG A 82 5.75 -17.73 -3.65
CA ARG A 82 5.29 -18.37 -2.42
C ARG A 82 6.20 -19.55 -2.13
N SER A 83 6.83 -19.54 -0.96
CA SER A 83 7.83 -20.55 -0.57
C SER A 83 8.95 -20.72 -1.61
N GLY A 84 9.39 -19.60 -2.21
CA GLY A 84 10.47 -19.57 -3.22
C GLY A 84 10.08 -20.04 -4.61
N LYS A 85 8.79 -20.29 -4.90
CA LYS A 85 8.30 -20.71 -6.22
C LYS A 85 7.28 -19.72 -6.78
N LEU A 86 7.28 -19.56 -8.10
CA LEU A 86 6.25 -18.81 -8.80
C LEU A 86 4.90 -19.52 -8.68
N MET A 87 3.82 -18.75 -8.71
CA MET A 87 2.47 -19.29 -8.59
C MET A 87 2.05 -20.06 -9.84
N THR A 88 1.46 -21.25 -9.61
CA THR A 88 0.94 -22.10 -10.70
C THR A 88 -0.39 -21.55 -11.23
N PRO A 89 -0.81 -21.94 -12.46
CA PRO A 89 -2.12 -21.57 -12.99
C PRO A 89 -3.28 -21.91 -12.05
N GLU A 90 -3.22 -23.06 -11.37
CA GLU A 90 -4.24 -23.50 -10.41
C GLU A 90 -4.30 -22.56 -9.21
N GLN A 91 -3.16 -22.09 -8.71
CA GLN A 91 -3.12 -21.11 -7.63
C GLN A 91 -3.65 -19.75 -8.06
N LYS A 92 -3.37 -19.33 -9.30
CA LYS A 92 -3.90 -18.07 -9.86
C LYS A 92 -5.41 -18.10 -10.08
N SER A 93 -6.02 -19.30 -10.13
CA SER A 93 -7.48 -19.45 -10.23
C SER A 93 -8.22 -19.10 -8.93
N ASP A 94 -7.52 -19.01 -7.78
CA ASP A 94 -8.10 -18.63 -6.49
C ASP A 94 -7.42 -17.37 -5.89
N PRO A 95 -7.80 -16.15 -6.33
CA PRO A 95 -7.28 -14.90 -5.76
C PRO A 95 -7.55 -14.73 -4.28
N ARG A 96 -8.65 -15.29 -3.76
CA ARG A 96 -9.00 -15.12 -2.34
C ARG A 96 -7.95 -15.74 -1.45
N THR A 97 -7.41 -16.89 -1.85
CA THR A 97 -6.35 -17.58 -1.10
C THR A 97 -4.95 -17.12 -1.51
N PHE A 98 -4.72 -16.83 -2.79
CA PHE A 98 -3.37 -16.71 -3.32
C PHE A 98 -2.93 -15.29 -3.66
N ALA A 99 -3.83 -14.37 -4.04
CA ALA A 99 -3.39 -13.01 -4.41
C ALA A 99 -2.78 -12.28 -3.19
N ASP A 100 -1.56 -11.80 -3.40
CA ASP A 100 -0.79 -10.98 -2.46
C ASP A 100 -1.10 -9.50 -2.71
N CYS A 101 -1.88 -8.92 -1.79
CA CYS A 101 -2.23 -7.52 -1.78
C CYS A 101 -1.60 -6.80 -0.58
N TYR A 102 -0.39 -7.23 -0.22
CA TYR A 102 0.44 -6.66 0.83
C TYR A 102 1.75 -6.11 0.26
N HIS A 103 2.39 -6.88 -0.62
CA HIS A 103 3.65 -6.49 -1.25
C HIS A 103 3.45 -5.77 -2.56
N TRP A 104 4.48 -5.03 -3.00
CA TRP A 104 4.45 -4.15 -4.16
C TRP A 104 5.35 -4.68 -5.28
N CYS A 105 4.93 -4.51 -6.53
CA CYS A 105 5.79 -4.71 -7.69
C CYS A 105 6.97 -3.72 -7.68
N LEU A 106 8.08 -4.13 -8.31
CA LEU A 106 9.22 -3.27 -8.63
C LEU A 106 9.53 -3.39 -10.14
N PRO A 107 9.72 -2.28 -10.88
CA PRO A 107 9.52 -0.88 -10.43
C PRO A 107 8.06 -0.62 -10.03
N GLY A 108 7.81 0.32 -9.11
CA GLY A 108 6.48 0.56 -8.56
C GLY A 108 6.41 1.57 -7.42
N LEU A 109 5.35 1.48 -6.61
CA LEU A 109 5.09 2.41 -5.51
C LEU A 109 6.27 2.62 -4.54
N PRO A 110 7.06 1.59 -4.15
CA PRO A 110 8.22 1.81 -3.29
C PRO A 110 9.28 2.75 -3.90
N ASP A 111 9.33 2.91 -5.22
CA ASP A 111 10.23 3.85 -5.86
C ASP A 111 9.87 5.29 -5.48
N THR A 112 8.58 5.64 -5.46
CA THR A 112 8.11 6.95 -4.97
C THR A 112 8.44 7.18 -3.49
N TRP A 113 8.44 6.13 -2.66
CA TRP A 113 8.87 6.25 -1.26
C TRP A 113 10.35 6.61 -1.18
N ASN A 114 11.16 5.96 -2.01
CA ASN A 114 12.59 6.24 -2.11
C ASN A 114 12.86 7.64 -2.68
N GLU A 115 12.08 8.11 -3.66
CA GLU A 115 12.19 9.48 -4.17
C GLU A 115 11.96 10.51 -3.06
N LEU A 116 10.92 10.35 -2.23
CA LEU A 116 10.66 11.24 -1.09
C LEU A 116 11.80 11.22 -0.07
N LEU A 117 12.37 10.04 0.21
CA LEU A 117 13.53 9.91 1.09
C LEU A 117 14.77 10.59 0.48
N SER A 118 15.04 10.37 -0.81
CA SER A 118 16.16 10.97 -1.53
C SER A 118 16.05 12.50 -1.53
N LEU A 119 14.86 13.05 -1.78
CA LEU A 119 14.61 14.49 -1.68
C LEU A 119 14.90 14.99 -0.26
N TYR A 120 14.40 14.31 0.77
CA TYR A 120 14.70 14.69 2.15
C TYR A 120 16.21 14.73 2.42
N ILE A 121 16.96 13.72 1.98
CA ILE A 121 18.42 13.66 2.16
C ILE A 121 19.12 14.80 1.41
N ILE A 122 18.79 15.02 0.14
CA ILE A 122 19.45 16.02 -0.72
C ILE A 122 19.18 17.45 -0.24
N TYR A 123 17.96 17.74 0.24
CA TYR A 123 17.56 19.09 0.65
C TYR A 123 17.77 19.37 2.16
N ARG A 124 18.17 18.37 2.96
CA ARG A 124 18.49 18.55 4.39
C ARG A 124 19.96 18.28 4.75
N ALA A 125 20.78 17.89 3.77
CA ALA A 125 22.24 17.87 3.91
C ALA A 125 22.83 19.29 3.94
#